data_AF-A0AAU9UPG0-F1
#
_entry.id   AF-A0AAU9UPG0-F1
#
_cell.length_a   1.000
_cell.length_b   1.000
_cell.length_c   1.000
_cell.angle_alpha   90.00
_cell.angle_beta   90.00
_cell.angle_gamma   90.00
#
_symmetry.space_group_name_H-M   'P 1'
#
loop_
_entity.id
_entity.type
_entity.pdbx_description
1 polymer ?
#
loop_
_entity_poly.entity_id
_entity_poly.type
_entity_poly.pdbx_seq_one_letter_code
_entity_poly.pdbx_strand_id
1 'polypeptide(L)'
;MSTLAIFFLILQSSFAERDTAPVFILDHEKLIPRISTELNPFKILKTSEFTKIINEAVTRGKVIILFIEESFCIEDISVKDKHGSPFYQMSQRLKEKRVKFLPAVIQPYKTLKSRFPPENTNEFYLSDTGTKIKVYDGKSKYFYIYFKDSLNETRANALRRHDLLIHEIYFEVRQIAGSSIVAFYTGKTNPILAEKMNFLPVKTQKITRQPGVIITTTNAIFRFIDVYTTMGTRRATFSQIPLIADETWKKRSLTTRLAYTDFELEFTFKLRKDWWMIENVLLLEWGEEVGRTEMRVGAPWDWSYICSEPLVLVNMRDGSAVTISQYQIQPFNNGRHIGRNASGNDTRCFGPAVNCGPYFNAHILAGLMVTFFCIGILTYGVTTMYNCHSNDRYDDQHGKPLVIAAEAGG
;
A
#
# COMPACT_ATOMS: atom_id res chain seq x y z
N MET A 1 -16.90 12.82 5.67
CA MET A 1 -15.58 12.15 5.80
C MET A 1 -15.13 11.51 4.48
N SER A 2 -15.30 12.16 3.33
CA SER A 2 -15.30 11.46 2.02
C SER A 2 -14.13 11.77 1.08
N THR A 3 -13.29 12.76 1.38
CA THR A 3 -12.17 13.14 0.50
C THR A 3 -10.82 12.64 1.02
N LEU A 4 -10.65 12.58 2.35
CA LEU A 4 -9.41 12.13 2.99
C LEU A 4 -9.18 10.62 2.88
N ALA A 5 -10.24 9.81 2.96
CA ALA A 5 -10.16 8.35 2.82
C ALA A 5 -9.84 7.91 1.38
N ILE A 6 -10.31 8.67 0.39
CA ILE A 6 -9.98 8.43 -1.03
C ILE A 6 -8.51 8.82 -1.29
N PHE A 7 -8.00 9.87 -0.64
CA PHE A 7 -6.60 10.26 -0.73
C PHE A 7 -5.66 9.18 -0.17
N PHE A 8 -6.04 8.49 0.91
CA PHE A 8 -5.27 7.38 1.48
C PHE A 8 -5.35 6.09 0.64
N LEU A 9 -6.47 5.81 -0.02
CA LEU A 9 -6.61 4.60 -0.87
C LEU A 9 -5.92 4.74 -2.24
N ILE A 10 -5.76 5.95 -2.77
CA ILE A 10 -5.03 6.17 -4.03
C ILE A 10 -3.50 6.11 -3.82
N LEU A 11 -3.02 6.29 -2.58
CA LEU A 11 -1.59 6.24 -2.26
C LEU A 11 -0.96 4.83 -2.22
N GLN A 12 -1.73 3.76 -2.41
CA GLN A 12 -1.23 2.38 -2.41
C GLN A 12 -1.31 1.67 -3.77
N SER A 13 -1.21 2.41 -4.88
CA SER A 13 -0.69 1.83 -6.12
C SER A 13 0.84 1.92 -6.11
N SER A 14 1.47 1.15 -5.22
CA SER A 14 2.89 0.83 -5.32
C SER A 14 3.06 0.06 -6.63
N PHE A 15 3.40 0.78 -7.70
CA PHE A 15 3.93 0.18 -8.91
C PHE A 15 5.16 -0.62 -8.47
N ALA A 16 5.02 -1.95 -8.52
CA ALA A 16 6.10 -2.89 -8.28
C ALA A 16 7.36 -2.41 -9.00
N GLU A 17 8.37 -2.14 -8.18
CA GLU A 17 9.44 -1.22 -8.52
C GLU A 17 10.40 -1.87 -9.52
N ARG A 18 10.62 -1.17 -10.62
CA ARG A 18 11.53 -1.57 -11.70
C ARG A 18 12.94 -1.71 -11.13
N ASP A 19 13.68 -2.77 -11.49
CA ASP A 19 15.13 -2.98 -11.26
C ASP A 19 15.90 -1.66 -11.03
N THR A 20 16.03 -1.27 -9.75
CA THR A 20 16.69 -0.02 -9.32
C THR A 20 18.11 -0.33 -8.94
N ALA A 21 19.09 0.45 -9.39
CA ALA A 21 20.49 0.25 -8.99
C ALA A 21 21.15 1.59 -8.66
N PRO A 22 22.17 1.59 -7.78
CA PRO A 22 22.95 2.79 -7.49
C PRO A 22 23.81 3.20 -8.70
N VAL A 23 24.07 4.50 -8.80
CA VAL A 23 24.92 5.09 -9.84
C VAL A 23 25.88 6.10 -9.20
N PHE A 24 27.18 5.97 -9.49
CA PHE A 24 28.16 7.01 -9.21
C PHE A 24 28.49 7.78 -10.49
N ILE A 25 28.61 9.10 -10.38
CA ILE A 25 28.99 10.00 -11.46
C ILE A 25 30.28 10.72 -11.08
N LEU A 26 31.36 10.50 -11.83
CA LEU A 26 32.67 11.10 -11.61
C LEU A 26 32.80 12.44 -12.38
N ASP A 27 33.53 13.39 -11.79
CA ASP A 27 33.70 14.80 -12.21
C ASP A 27 32.39 15.61 -12.33
N HIS A 28 31.42 15.30 -11.46
CA HIS A 28 30.10 15.94 -11.44
C HIS A 28 30.14 17.46 -11.22
N GLU A 29 30.92 17.97 -10.26
CA GLU A 29 30.90 19.40 -9.89
C GLU A 29 31.49 20.31 -10.98
N LYS A 30 32.49 19.83 -11.72
CA LYS A 30 33.12 20.61 -12.82
C LYS A 30 32.26 20.67 -14.08
N LEU A 31 31.47 19.63 -14.34
CA LEU A 31 30.75 19.49 -15.60
C LEU A 31 29.23 19.64 -15.43
N ILE A 32 28.61 19.20 -14.35
CA ILE A 32 27.14 19.18 -14.17
C ILE A 32 26.72 19.97 -12.91
N PRO A 33 27.07 21.27 -12.76
CA PRO A 33 26.78 22.03 -11.54
C PRO A 33 25.29 22.37 -11.35
N ARG A 34 24.49 22.33 -12.44
CA ARG A 34 23.06 22.74 -12.41
C ARG A 34 22.13 21.71 -11.79
N ILE A 35 22.60 20.48 -11.59
CA ILE A 35 21.82 19.43 -10.92
C ILE A 35 22.19 19.45 -9.42
N SER A 36 22.05 20.63 -8.80
CA SER A 36 22.00 20.78 -7.35
C SER A 36 20.61 20.36 -6.85
N THR A 37 20.22 19.13 -7.16
CA THR A 37 19.19 18.48 -6.34
C THR A 37 19.95 17.91 -5.16
N GLU A 38 19.65 18.41 -3.95
CA GLU A 38 19.89 17.61 -2.76
C GLU A 38 19.09 16.33 -2.95
N LEU A 39 19.79 15.29 -3.40
CA LEU A 39 19.17 14.02 -3.67
C LEU A 39 18.90 13.39 -2.32
N ASN A 40 17.64 13.48 -1.91
CA ASN A 40 17.13 12.76 -0.78
C ASN A 40 17.53 11.28 -0.96
N PRO A 41 18.23 10.65 0.01
CA PRO A 41 18.68 9.27 -0.09
C PRO A 41 17.53 8.28 -0.29
N PHE A 42 16.30 8.67 0.03
CA PHE A 42 15.07 7.90 -0.15
C PHE A 42 14.34 8.20 -1.47
N LYS A 43 14.81 9.15 -2.28
CA LYS A 43 14.17 9.50 -3.55
C LYS A 43 14.70 8.61 -4.67
N ILE A 44 13.78 7.87 -5.29
CA ILE A 44 14.07 7.04 -6.45
C ILE A 44 14.05 7.90 -7.71
N LEU A 45 15.15 7.89 -8.44
CA LEU A 45 15.32 8.67 -9.65
C LEU A 45 14.69 7.94 -10.84
N LYS A 46 13.72 8.60 -11.48
CA LYS A 46 13.04 8.05 -12.66
C LYS A 46 13.98 8.04 -13.87
N THR A 47 13.76 7.09 -14.79
CA THR A 47 14.50 6.96 -16.05
C THR A 47 14.56 8.26 -16.85
N SER A 48 13.47 9.02 -16.91
CA SER A 48 13.41 10.31 -17.63
C SER A 48 14.28 11.40 -16.98
N GLU A 49 14.33 11.45 -15.65
CA GLU A 49 15.21 12.36 -14.91
C GLU A 49 16.67 11.98 -15.11
N PHE A 50 16.98 10.68 -15.00
CA PHE A 50 18.34 10.18 -15.25
C PHE A 50 18.81 10.45 -16.69
N THR A 51 17.92 10.34 -17.68
CA THR A 51 18.24 10.66 -19.08
C THR A 51 18.64 12.13 -19.25
N LYS A 52 18.05 13.06 -18.48
CA LYS A 52 18.48 14.48 -18.50
C LYS A 52 19.91 14.64 -17.98
N ILE A 53 20.26 13.91 -16.91
CA ILE A 53 21.63 13.89 -16.36
C ILE A 53 22.62 13.39 -17.42
N ILE A 54 22.29 12.28 -18.09
CA ILE A 54 23.13 11.72 -19.16
C ILE A 54 23.29 12.72 -20.30
N ASN A 55 22.22 13.36 -20.75
CA ASN A 55 22.28 14.33 -21.85
C ASN A 55 23.14 15.55 -21.50
N GLU A 56 23.10 16.04 -20.26
CA GLU A 56 24.00 17.11 -19.82
C GLU A 56 25.46 16.64 -19.70
N ALA A 57 25.69 15.39 -19.28
CA ALA A 57 27.02 14.80 -19.29
C ALA A 57 27.58 14.70 -20.72
N VAL A 58 26.76 14.35 -21.72
CA VAL A 58 27.15 14.24 -23.13
C VAL A 58 27.47 15.59 -23.76
N THR A 59 26.71 16.64 -23.45
CA THR A 59 26.96 17.96 -24.05
C THR A 59 28.26 18.58 -23.55
N ARG A 60 28.72 18.21 -22.36
CA ARG A 60 29.87 18.82 -21.69
C ARG A 60 31.11 17.92 -21.63
N GLY A 61 30.92 16.61 -21.55
CA GLY A 61 31.98 15.61 -21.60
C GLY A 61 32.34 15.29 -23.04
N LYS A 62 33.62 15.41 -23.40
CA LYS A 62 34.13 14.97 -24.70
C LYS A 62 34.34 13.45 -24.75
N VAL A 63 34.62 12.85 -23.59
CA VAL A 63 34.86 11.42 -23.42
C VAL A 63 34.03 10.88 -22.25
N ILE A 64 33.37 9.74 -22.46
CA ILE A 64 32.48 9.11 -21.47
C ILE A 64 32.96 7.69 -21.15
N ILE A 65 33.12 7.39 -19.87
CA ILE A 65 33.54 6.04 -19.42
C ILE A 65 32.39 5.40 -18.64
N LEU A 66 32.03 4.16 -18.98
CA LEU A 66 30.97 3.41 -18.35
C LEU A 66 31.55 2.18 -17.66
N PHE A 67 31.68 2.25 -16.35
CA PHE A 67 32.12 1.15 -15.49
C PHE A 67 30.91 0.33 -15.06
N ILE A 68 30.86 -0.95 -15.42
CA ILE A 68 29.69 -1.80 -15.26
C ILE A 68 30.04 -3.07 -14.46
N GLU A 69 29.38 -3.24 -13.32
CA GLU A 69 29.32 -4.50 -12.57
C GLU A 69 28.29 -5.46 -13.15
N GLU A 70 28.48 -6.77 -13.00
CA GLU A 70 27.45 -7.76 -13.35
C GLU A 70 26.21 -7.60 -12.45
N SER A 71 26.42 -7.57 -11.14
CA SER A 71 25.40 -7.29 -10.13
C SER A 71 25.83 -6.11 -9.26
N PHE A 72 24.96 -5.16 -8.94
CA PHE A 72 25.30 -4.06 -8.03
C PHE A 72 24.07 -3.52 -7.29
N CYS A 73 24.21 -3.35 -5.97
CA CYS A 73 23.14 -2.87 -5.10
C CYS A 73 23.63 -1.88 -4.04
N ILE A 74 22.70 -1.38 -3.22
CA ILE A 74 23.03 -0.45 -2.13
C ILE A 74 23.78 -1.15 -0.99
N GLU A 75 23.53 -2.44 -0.78
CA GLU A 75 24.19 -3.24 0.26
C GLU A 75 25.69 -3.31 -0.03
N ASP A 76 26.10 -3.53 -1.27
CA ASP A 76 27.50 -3.53 -1.73
C ASP A 76 28.27 -2.26 -1.29
N ILE A 77 27.58 -1.12 -1.23
CA ILE A 77 28.15 0.18 -0.82
C ILE A 77 28.21 0.29 0.72
N SER A 78 27.22 -0.25 1.41
CA SER A 78 27.09 -0.19 2.86
C SER A 78 27.97 -1.21 3.61
N VAL A 79 28.42 -2.28 2.93
CA VAL A 79 29.28 -3.32 3.50
C VAL A 79 30.58 -2.72 4.04
N LYS A 80 30.94 -3.12 5.27
CA LYS A 80 32.22 -2.82 5.90
C LYS A 80 32.84 -4.12 6.39
N ASP A 81 34.10 -4.33 6.04
CA ASP A 81 34.90 -5.44 6.57
C ASP A 81 35.99 -4.92 7.52
N LYS A 82 36.92 -5.79 7.91
CA LYS A 82 38.10 -5.44 8.75
C LYS A 82 38.99 -4.34 8.16
N HIS A 83 38.90 -4.05 6.86
CA HIS A 83 39.62 -3.00 6.15
C HIS A 83 38.74 -1.78 5.84
N GLY A 84 37.49 -1.74 6.35
CA GLY A 84 36.55 -0.65 6.15
C GLY A 84 35.65 -0.85 4.92
N SER A 85 35.29 0.24 4.25
CA SER A 85 34.47 0.18 3.03
C SER A 85 35.31 -0.31 1.85
N PRO A 86 34.77 -1.17 0.95
CA PRO A 86 35.41 -1.52 -0.32
C PRO A 86 35.73 -0.31 -1.20
N PHE A 87 34.94 0.77 -1.10
CA PHE A 87 35.01 1.94 -1.98
C PHE A 87 35.83 3.09 -1.38
N TYR A 88 37.10 2.83 -1.03
CA TYR A 88 37.96 3.84 -0.42
C TYR A 88 38.18 5.05 -1.34
N GLN A 89 38.59 4.84 -2.59
CA GLN A 89 38.88 5.92 -3.55
C GLN A 89 37.63 6.70 -3.89
N MET A 90 36.50 6.02 -4.15
CA MET A 90 35.22 6.68 -4.38
C MET A 90 34.79 7.51 -3.17
N SER A 91 34.97 7.01 -1.94
CA SER A 91 34.61 7.74 -0.71
C SER A 91 35.41 9.02 -0.52
N GLN A 92 36.71 9.00 -0.84
CA GLN A 92 37.55 10.21 -0.80
C GLN A 92 37.09 11.22 -1.85
N ARG A 93 36.84 10.77 -3.08
CA ARG A 93 36.35 11.64 -4.16
C ARG A 93 34.96 12.20 -3.89
N LEU A 94 34.11 11.50 -3.13
CA LEU A 94 32.83 12.00 -2.66
C LEU A 94 33.00 13.14 -1.66
N LYS A 95 33.94 13.03 -0.71
CA LYS A 95 34.29 14.10 0.24
C LYS A 95 34.86 15.33 -0.45
N GLU A 96 35.67 15.11 -1.49
CA GLU A 96 36.20 16.15 -2.37
C GLU A 96 35.15 16.75 -3.34
N LYS A 97 33.89 16.32 -3.28
CA LYS A 97 32.78 16.71 -4.19
C LYS A 97 33.04 16.43 -5.68
N ARG A 98 34.04 15.61 -6.00
CA ARG A 98 34.36 15.17 -7.37
C ARG A 98 33.47 14.04 -7.85
N VAL A 99 32.76 13.37 -6.96
CA VAL A 99 31.82 12.30 -7.28
C VAL A 99 30.43 12.67 -6.77
N LYS A 100 29.39 12.35 -7.55
CA LYS A 100 28.00 12.39 -7.11
C LYS A 100 27.46 10.99 -7.01
N PHE A 101 26.80 10.70 -5.90
CA PHE A 101 26.17 9.41 -5.65
C PHE A 101 24.64 9.51 -5.84
N LEU A 102 24.09 8.64 -6.68
CA LEU A 102 22.66 8.46 -6.89
C LEU A 102 22.27 7.09 -6.28
N PRO A 103 21.57 7.06 -5.14
CA PRO A 103 21.36 5.82 -4.39
C PRO A 103 20.42 4.84 -5.08
N ALA A 104 19.39 5.33 -5.76
CA ALA A 104 18.41 4.49 -6.43
C ALA A 104 17.99 5.11 -7.77
N VAL A 105 18.44 4.50 -8.87
CA VAL A 105 18.06 4.90 -10.23
C VAL A 105 17.31 3.75 -10.90
N ILE A 106 16.20 4.03 -11.56
CA ILE A 106 15.43 3.03 -12.30
C ILE A 106 16.16 2.63 -13.58
N GLN A 107 16.55 1.35 -13.69
CA GLN A 107 17.16 0.72 -14.87
C GLN A 107 18.33 1.54 -15.48
N PRO A 108 19.37 1.86 -14.69
CA PRO A 108 20.44 2.75 -15.13
C PRO A 108 21.23 2.16 -16.29
N TYR A 109 21.59 0.87 -16.24
CA TYR A 109 22.32 0.21 -17.32
C TYR A 109 21.56 0.22 -18.65
N LYS A 110 20.26 -0.09 -18.65
CA LYS A 110 19.43 -0.06 -19.87
C LYS A 110 19.36 1.36 -20.46
N THR A 111 19.26 2.36 -19.60
CA THR A 111 19.23 3.78 -20.03
C THR A 111 20.56 4.20 -20.66
N LEU A 112 21.68 3.83 -20.04
CA LEU A 112 23.02 4.10 -20.56
C LEU A 112 23.24 3.37 -21.90
N LYS A 113 22.90 2.07 -21.98
CA LYS A 113 23.01 1.25 -23.20
C LYS A 113 22.15 1.77 -24.34
N SER A 114 20.97 2.31 -24.05
CA SER A 114 20.11 2.94 -25.06
C SER A 114 20.72 4.23 -25.61
N ARG A 115 21.53 4.95 -24.82
CA ARG A 115 22.13 6.22 -25.24
C ARG A 115 23.51 6.05 -25.88
N PHE A 116 24.26 5.06 -25.40
CA PHE A 116 25.59 4.67 -25.86
C PHE A 116 25.52 3.21 -26.31
N PRO A 117 25.04 2.93 -27.54
CA PRO A 117 24.96 1.56 -28.02
C PRO A 117 26.38 0.96 -28.06
N PRO A 118 26.61 -0.23 -27.47
CA PRO A 118 27.94 -0.81 -27.46
C PRO A 118 28.37 -1.24 -28.87
N GLU A 119 29.60 -0.89 -29.22
CA GLU A 119 30.29 -1.34 -30.43
C GLU A 119 31.49 -2.20 -29.98
N ASN A 120 31.86 -3.22 -30.75
CA ASN A 120 32.93 -4.15 -30.38
C ASN A 120 34.28 -3.47 -30.11
N THR A 121 34.51 -2.27 -30.65
CA THR A 121 35.74 -1.48 -30.43
C THR A 121 35.77 -0.75 -29.08
N ASN A 122 34.63 -0.66 -28.39
CA ASN A 122 34.44 0.20 -27.22
C ASN A 122 34.13 -0.60 -25.95
N GLU A 123 34.13 -1.94 -25.99
CA GLU A 123 33.89 -2.81 -24.82
C GLU A 123 35.18 -3.48 -24.34
N PHE A 124 35.46 -3.34 -23.04
CA PHE A 124 36.59 -3.98 -22.37
C PHE A 124 36.10 -4.80 -21.18
N TYR A 125 36.70 -5.98 -20.97
CA TYR A 125 36.37 -6.87 -19.85
C TYR A 125 37.62 -7.04 -18.98
N LEU A 126 37.53 -6.61 -17.72
CA LEU A 126 38.64 -6.61 -16.77
C LEU A 126 38.48 -7.76 -15.78
N SER A 127 39.52 -8.58 -15.65
CA SER A 127 39.59 -9.66 -14.66
C SER A 127 40.75 -9.46 -13.67
N ASP A 128 41.91 -8.99 -14.13
CA ASP A 128 43.12 -8.84 -13.28
C ASP A 128 43.81 -7.48 -13.39
N THR A 129 44.53 -7.11 -12.32
CA THR A 129 45.28 -5.85 -12.12
C THR A 129 46.54 -5.71 -12.98
N GLY A 130 46.87 -6.70 -13.82
CA GLY A 130 48.14 -6.75 -14.56
C GLY A 130 48.08 -6.26 -16.01
N THR A 131 46.90 -6.10 -16.60
CA THR A 131 46.80 -5.70 -18.01
C THR A 131 46.79 -4.18 -18.12
N LYS A 132 47.92 -3.58 -18.53
CA LYS A 132 47.97 -2.20 -19.02
C LYS A 132 47.11 -2.08 -20.26
N ILE A 133 45.82 -1.85 -20.09
CA ILE A 133 44.91 -1.71 -21.21
C ILE A 133 45.03 -0.28 -21.69
N LYS A 134 45.49 -0.11 -22.93
CA LYS A 134 45.35 1.15 -23.65
C LYS A 134 43.87 1.32 -24.00
N VAL A 135 43.06 1.72 -23.02
CA VAL A 135 41.59 1.87 -23.15
C VAL A 135 41.25 2.96 -24.18
N TYR A 136 42.14 3.94 -24.36
CA TYR A 136 41.89 5.12 -25.18
C TYR A 136 42.84 5.20 -26.39
N ASP A 137 42.30 4.97 -27.59
CA ASP A 137 42.98 5.16 -28.89
C ASP A 137 42.62 6.50 -29.56
N GLY A 138 41.95 7.42 -28.84
CA GLY A 138 41.57 8.74 -29.36
C GLY A 138 40.41 8.79 -30.36
N LYS A 139 39.95 7.63 -30.86
CA LYS A 139 38.90 7.54 -31.89
C LYS A 139 37.48 7.47 -31.30
N SER A 140 37.30 6.80 -30.17
CA SER A 140 35.98 6.57 -29.57
C SER A 140 35.65 7.60 -28.51
N LYS A 141 34.40 8.08 -28.53
CA LYS A 141 33.89 9.08 -27.57
C LYS A 141 33.37 8.46 -26.27
N TYR A 142 33.09 7.16 -26.27
CA TYR A 142 32.61 6.44 -25.09
C TYR A 142 33.16 5.02 -25.02
N PHE A 143 33.30 4.49 -23.80
CA PHE A 143 33.87 3.16 -23.54
C PHE A 143 33.11 2.44 -22.43
N TYR A 144 32.86 1.16 -22.62
CA TYR A 144 32.31 0.24 -21.62
C TYR A 144 33.44 -0.58 -21.01
N ILE A 145 33.46 -0.65 -19.69
CA ILE A 145 34.42 -1.40 -18.90
C ILE A 145 33.62 -2.29 -17.97
N TYR A 146 33.58 -3.58 -18.30
CA TYR A 146 32.89 -4.59 -17.52
C TYR A 146 33.88 -5.26 -16.56
N PHE A 147 33.53 -5.32 -15.28
CA PHE A 147 34.32 -6.04 -14.31
C PHE A 147 33.92 -7.51 -14.23
N LYS A 148 34.91 -8.38 -14.05
CA LYS A 148 34.75 -9.80 -13.79
C LYS A 148 35.35 -10.12 -12.42
N ASP A 149 34.53 -10.73 -11.58
CA ASP A 149 34.94 -11.23 -10.27
C ASP A 149 35.79 -12.51 -10.43
N SER A 150 36.81 -12.65 -9.58
CA SER A 150 37.60 -13.88 -9.48
C SER A 150 36.85 -14.92 -8.65
N LEU A 151 36.91 -16.20 -9.04
CA LEU A 151 36.16 -17.30 -8.42
C LEU A 151 36.49 -17.52 -6.93
N ASN A 152 37.68 -17.11 -6.47
CA ASN A 152 38.16 -17.33 -5.09
C ASN A 152 38.19 -16.04 -4.25
N GLU A 153 37.53 -14.97 -4.69
CA GLU A 153 37.54 -13.66 -4.02
C GLU A 153 36.20 -13.39 -3.32
N THR A 154 36.25 -12.77 -2.12
CA THR A 154 35.02 -12.28 -1.46
C THR A 154 34.49 -11.05 -2.19
N ARG A 155 33.17 -10.86 -2.19
CA ARG A 155 32.54 -9.70 -2.85
C ARG A 155 33.14 -8.35 -2.42
N ALA A 156 33.43 -8.19 -1.12
CA ALA A 156 34.07 -6.98 -0.60
C ALA A 156 35.50 -6.76 -1.14
N ASN A 157 36.28 -7.83 -1.35
CA ASN A 157 37.61 -7.73 -1.94
C ASN A 157 37.52 -7.41 -3.44
N ALA A 158 36.60 -8.05 -4.17
CA ALA A 158 36.40 -7.79 -5.59
C ALA A 158 36.03 -6.33 -5.86
N LEU A 159 35.06 -5.79 -5.09
CA LEU A 159 34.68 -4.39 -5.17
C LEU A 159 35.83 -3.43 -4.82
N ARG A 160 36.70 -3.81 -3.87
CA ARG A 160 37.89 -3.02 -3.52
C ARG A 160 38.91 -2.99 -4.65
N ARG A 161 39.12 -4.12 -5.32
CA ARG A 161 39.95 -4.20 -6.52
C ARG A 161 39.36 -3.36 -7.66
N HIS A 162 38.04 -3.42 -7.85
CA HIS A 162 37.37 -2.62 -8.87
C HIS A 162 37.45 -1.12 -8.59
N ASP A 163 37.32 -0.68 -7.33
CA ASP A 163 37.51 0.73 -6.93
C ASP A 163 38.92 1.25 -7.28
N LEU A 164 39.96 0.43 -7.11
CA LEU A 164 41.32 0.74 -7.55
C LEU A 164 41.43 0.85 -9.08
N LEU A 165 40.88 -0.13 -9.82
CA LEU A 165 40.87 -0.11 -11.28
C LEU A 165 40.10 1.09 -11.85
N ILE A 166 38.97 1.44 -11.25
CA ILE A 166 38.20 2.65 -11.61
C ILE A 166 39.09 3.88 -11.41
N HIS A 167 39.81 3.96 -10.28
CA HIS A 167 40.71 5.08 -10.01
C HIS A 167 41.81 5.20 -11.06
N GLU A 168 42.51 4.10 -11.35
CA GLU A 168 43.64 4.03 -12.28
C GLU A 168 43.22 4.37 -13.71
N ILE A 169 42.21 3.69 -14.25
CA ILE A 169 41.75 3.90 -15.62
C ILE A 169 41.22 5.31 -15.80
N TYR A 170 40.45 5.82 -14.83
CA TYR A 170 39.97 7.19 -14.88
C TYR A 170 41.12 8.20 -14.93
N PHE A 171 42.17 7.97 -14.15
CA PHE A 171 43.34 8.83 -14.13
C PHE A 171 44.12 8.76 -15.44
N GLU A 172 44.38 7.58 -15.98
CA GLU A 172 45.09 7.39 -17.24
C GLU A 172 44.37 8.05 -18.42
N VAL A 173 43.06 7.80 -18.57
CA VAL A 173 42.26 8.41 -19.65
C VAL A 173 42.24 9.93 -19.51
N ARG A 174 42.23 10.46 -18.28
CA ARG A 174 42.32 11.90 -18.02
C ARG A 174 43.63 12.52 -18.45
N GLN A 175 44.74 11.84 -18.22
CA GLN A 175 46.06 12.32 -18.66
C GLN A 175 46.18 12.32 -20.19
N ILE A 176 45.67 11.27 -20.85
CA ILE A 176 45.81 11.10 -22.30
C ILE A 176 44.83 12.01 -23.07
N ALA A 177 43.57 12.08 -22.66
CA ALA A 177 42.56 12.81 -23.42
C ALA A 177 42.67 14.33 -23.26
N GLY A 178 43.32 14.82 -22.19
CA GLY A 178 43.50 16.26 -21.90
C GLY A 178 42.19 17.08 -21.88
N SER A 179 41.04 16.43 -21.80
CA SER A 179 39.72 17.01 -22.07
C SER A 179 38.69 16.68 -20.98
N SER A 180 37.48 17.24 -21.07
CA SER A 180 36.42 16.96 -20.11
C SER A 180 35.95 15.51 -20.22
N ILE A 181 36.17 14.75 -19.14
CA ILE A 181 35.73 13.36 -19.02
C ILE A 181 34.63 13.26 -17.98
N VAL A 182 33.62 12.43 -18.26
CA VAL A 182 32.61 12.01 -17.29
C VAL A 182 32.64 10.50 -17.22
N ALA A 183 32.57 9.93 -16.01
CA ALA A 183 32.39 8.49 -15.87
C ALA A 183 31.15 8.14 -15.07
N PHE A 184 30.49 7.05 -15.46
CA PHE A 184 29.36 6.45 -14.77
C PHE A 184 29.77 5.08 -14.25
N TYR A 185 29.42 4.78 -12.99
CA TYR A 185 29.63 3.46 -12.40
C TYR A 185 28.29 2.92 -11.87
N THR A 186 27.88 1.73 -12.33
CA THR A 186 26.61 1.08 -11.97
C THR A 186 26.64 -0.43 -12.26
N GLY A 187 25.56 -1.17 -12.00
CA GLY A 187 25.44 -2.60 -12.32
C GLY A 187 24.43 -2.92 -13.42
N LYS A 188 24.56 -4.08 -14.05
CA LYS A 188 23.59 -4.58 -15.05
C LYS A 188 22.26 -4.96 -14.40
N THR A 189 22.31 -5.61 -13.24
CA THR A 189 21.14 -6.08 -12.49
C THR A 189 21.29 -5.79 -11.00
N ASN A 190 20.20 -5.43 -10.33
CA ASN A 190 20.17 -5.41 -8.87
C ASN A 190 19.91 -6.84 -8.32
N PRO A 191 20.82 -7.42 -7.52
CA PRO A 191 20.63 -8.74 -6.91
C PRO A 191 19.51 -8.78 -5.86
N ILE A 192 19.08 -7.64 -5.32
CA ILE A 192 17.92 -7.58 -4.43
C ILE A 192 16.67 -7.88 -5.26
N LEU A 193 16.19 -9.12 -5.18
CA LEU A 193 14.85 -9.48 -5.60
C LEU A 193 13.88 -8.79 -4.64
N ALA A 194 13.47 -7.56 -4.96
CA ALA A 194 12.25 -7.01 -4.38
C ALA A 194 11.12 -7.92 -4.88
N GLU A 195 10.77 -8.93 -4.08
CA GLU A 195 9.60 -9.75 -4.33
C GLU A 195 8.46 -8.77 -4.53
N LYS A 196 7.95 -8.73 -5.76
CA LYS A 196 6.69 -8.08 -6.04
C LYS A 196 5.73 -8.67 -5.04
N MET A 197 5.31 -7.89 -4.04
CA MET A 197 4.20 -8.23 -3.17
C MET A 197 2.99 -8.31 -4.09
N ASN A 198 2.84 -9.46 -4.75
CA ASN A 198 1.60 -9.86 -5.34
C ASN A 198 0.75 -10.11 -4.11
N PHE A 199 0.05 -9.07 -3.67
CA PHE A 199 -1.17 -9.26 -2.90
C PHE A 199 -2.02 -10.14 -3.81
N LEU A 200 -1.95 -11.46 -3.57
CA LEU A 200 -2.97 -12.35 -4.07
C LEU A 200 -4.24 -11.72 -3.54
N PRO A 201 -5.16 -11.24 -4.40
CA PRO A 201 -6.45 -10.79 -3.89
C PRO A 201 -6.93 -11.95 -3.05
N VAL A 202 -7.18 -11.69 -1.76
CA VAL A 202 -7.73 -12.70 -0.85
C VAL A 202 -8.89 -13.29 -1.61
N LYS A 203 -8.74 -14.51 -2.12
CA LYS A 203 -9.79 -15.15 -2.89
C LYS A 203 -10.91 -15.24 -1.88
N THR A 204 -11.96 -14.43 -2.07
CA THR A 204 -13.14 -14.49 -1.24
C THR A 204 -13.52 -15.95 -1.21
N GLN A 205 -13.44 -16.55 -0.03
CA GLN A 205 -13.76 -17.95 0.17
C GLN A 205 -15.12 -18.14 -0.51
N LYS A 206 -15.25 -19.11 -1.42
CA LYS A 206 -16.54 -19.39 -2.05
C LYS A 206 -17.47 -19.78 -0.91
N ILE A 207 -18.23 -18.82 -0.41
CA ILE A 207 -19.24 -19.05 0.61
C ILE A 207 -20.20 -20.02 -0.05
N THR A 208 -20.21 -21.27 0.42
CA THR A 208 -21.24 -22.24 0.08
C THR A 208 -22.56 -21.58 0.45
N ARG A 209 -23.26 -21.02 -0.54
CA ARG A 209 -24.52 -20.32 -0.32
C ARG A 209 -25.46 -21.36 0.25
N GLN A 210 -25.77 -21.24 1.54
CA GLN A 210 -26.82 -22.06 2.14
C GLN A 210 -28.11 -21.84 1.34
N PRO A 211 -28.85 -22.91 1.01
CA PRO A 211 -30.10 -22.80 0.27
C PRO A 211 -31.04 -21.92 1.09
N GLY A 212 -31.34 -20.74 0.55
CA GLY A 212 -32.28 -19.79 1.14
C GLY A 212 -33.51 -19.67 0.26
N VAL A 213 -34.62 -19.34 0.89
CA VAL A 213 -35.91 -19.09 0.24
C VAL A 213 -35.94 -17.64 -0.22
N ILE A 214 -36.25 -17.40 -1.49
CA ILE A 214 -36.47 -16.04 -2.04
C ILE A 214 -37.96 -15.86 -2.28
N ILE A 215 -38.53 -14.82 -1.69
CA ILE A 215 -39.95 -14.46 -1.81
C ILE A 215 -40.01 -13.12 -2.53
N THR A 216 -40.71 -13.08 -3.66
CA THR A 216 -40.90 -11.86 -4.44
C THR A 216 -42.37 -11.49 -4.39
N THR A 217 -42.69 -10.33 -3.81
CA THR A 217 -44.04 -9.75 -3.77
C THR A 217 -44.15 -8.59 -4.76
N THR A 218 -45.32 -7.94 -4.82
CA THR A 218 -45.54 -6.79 -5.71
C THR A 218 -44.78 -5.55 -5.25
N ASN A 219 -44.51 -5.42 -3.94
CA ASN A 219 -43.86 -4.23 -3.39
C ASN A 219 -42.61 -4.52 -2.55
N ALA A 220 -42.18 -5.78 -2.43
CA ALA A 220 -40.95 -6.14 -1.72
C ALA A 220 -40.33 -7.44 -2.23
N ILE A 221 -39.06 -7.64 -1.89
CA ILE A 221 -38.35 -8.90 -2.06
C ILE A 221 -37.69 -9.29 -0.73
N PHE A 222 -37.80 -10.56 -0.37
CA PHE A 222 -37.26 -11.14 0.84
C PHE A 222 -36.41 -12.34 0.49
N ARG A 223 -35.35 -12.56 1.25
CA ARG A 223 -34.56 -13.78 1.21
C ARG A 223 -34.31 -14.20 2.63
N PHE A 224 -34.75 -15.40 2.97
CA PHE A 224 -34.56 -15.98 4.29
C PHE A 224 -33.70 -17.23 4.18
N ILE A 225 -32.80 -17.41 5.14
CA ILE A 225 -31.97 -18.61 5.26
C ILE A 225 -32.23 -19.19 6.64
N ASP A 226 -32.58 -20.47 6.67
CA ASP A 226 -32.83 -21.25 7.88
C ASP A 226 -33.89 -20.60 8.80
N VAL A 227 -35.16 -20.75 8.41
CA VAL A 227 -36.33 -20.38 9.23
C VAL A 227 -36.73 -21.59 10.06
N TYR A 228 -36.88 -21.43 11.37
CA TYR A 228 -37.28 -22.51 12.25
C TYR A 228 -38.05 -22.02 13.48
N THR A 229 -38.91 -22.87 14.02
CA THR A 229 -39.56 -22.66 15.31
C THR A 229 -38.80 -23.43 16.40
N THR A 230 -38.76 -22.87 17.60
CA THR A 230 -38.24 -23.51 18.80
C THR A 230 -39.31 -23.53 19.89
N MET A 231 -39.61 -24.70 20.43
CA MET A 231 -40.52 -24.88 21.56
C MET A 231 -39.86 -25.83 22.56
N GLY A 232 -39.31 -25.29 23.64
CA GLY A 232 -38.47 -26.03 24.58
C GLY A 232 -37.23 -26.62 23.88
N THR A 233 -37.12 -27.95 23.83
CA THR A 233 -36.01 -28.68 23.16
C THR A 233 -36.30 -29.06 21.72
N ARG A 234 -37.52 -28.83 21.21
CA ARG A 234 -37.92 -29.20 19.85
C ARG A 234 -37.65 -28.06 18.88
N ARG A 235 -37.12 -28.41 17.70
CA ARG A 235 -36.89 -27.49 16.57
C ARG A 235 -37.59 -28.02 15.32
N ALA A 236 -38.42 -27.22 14.68
CA ALA A 236 -39.01 -27.52 13.38
C ALA A 236 -38.51 -26.51 12.35
N THR A 237 -37.97 -26.98 11.23
CA THR A 237 -37.40 -26.13 10.17
C THR A 237 -38.38 -25.97 9.02
N PHE A 238 -38.46 -24.75 8.48
CA PHE A 238 -39.34 -24.38 7.37
C PHE A 238 -38.48 -23.97 6.18
N SER A 239 -38.32 -24.89 5.23
CA SER A 239 -37.55 -24.67 3.99
C SER A 239 -38.44 -24.31 2.78
N GLN A 240 -39.76 -24.39 2.94
CA GLN A 240 -40.73 -24.06 1.90
C GLN A 240 -40.86 -22.55 1.71
N ILE A 241 -41.21 -22.13 0.49
CA ILE A 241 -41.54 -20.73 0.18
C ILE A 241 -42.90 -20.41 0.84
N PRO A 242 -43.00 -19.42 1.75
CA PRO A 242 -44.28 -19.02 2.32
C PRO A 242 -45.19 -18.39 1.27
N LEU A 243 -46.49 -18.49 1.49
CA LEU A 243 -47.51 -17.84 0.67
C LEU A 243 -47.63 -16.36 1.05
N ILE A 244 -47.94 -15.51 0.07
CA ILE A 244 -48.20 -14.09 0.33
C ILE A 244 -49.67 -13.98 0.72
N ALA A 245 -49.94 -13.73 2.00
CA ALA A 245 -51.29 -13.72 2.55
C ALA A 245 -51.99 -12.36 2.37
N ASP A 246 -51.24 -11.28 2.48
CA ASP A 246 -51.73 -9.92 2.21
C ASP A 246 -50.55 -8.97 1.93
N GLU A 247 -50.77 -7.92 1.15
CA GLU A 247 -49.82 -6.84 0.95
C GLU A 247 -50.58 -5.51 0.83
N THR A 248 -50.47 -4.67 1.86
CA THR A 248 -51.19 -3.40 1.92
C THR A 248 -50.24 -2.21 1.82
N TRP A 249 -50.49 -1.36 0.82
CA TRP A 249 -49.75 -0.11 0.63
C TRP A 249 -50.55 1.08 1.15
N LYS A 250 -50.00 1.78 2.15
CA LYS A 250 -50.50 3.07 2.66
C LYS A 250 -49.53 4.17 2.26
N LYS A 251 -49.95 5.45 2.34
CA LYS A 251 -49.18 6.61 1.85
C LYS A 251 -47.69 6.64 2.25
N ARG A 252 -47.35 6.17 3.46
CA ARG A 252 -45.97 6.14 3.99
C ARG A 252 -45.64 4.84 4.71
N SER A 253 -46.42 3.79 4.47
CA SER A 253 -46.13 2.48 5.05
C SER A 253 -46.53 1.37 4.10
N LEU A 254 -45.75 0.30 4.10
CA LEU A 254 -46.04 -0.93 3.40
C LEU A 254 -46.13 -2.02 4.45
N THR A 255 -47.16 -2.85 4.38
CA THR A 255 -47.28 -4.02 5.25
C THR A 255 -47.35 -5.25 4.35
N THR A 256 -46.47 -6.23 4.60
CA THR A 256 -46.41 -7.48 3.84
C THR A 256 -46.57 -8.66 4.79
N ARG A 257 -47.58 -9.49 4.55
CA ARG A 257 -47.91 -10.66 5.35
C ARG A 257 -47.54 -11.94 4.63
N LEU A 258 -46.73 -12.76 5.27
CA LEU A 258 -46.18 -14.02 4.74
C LEU A 258 -46.70 -15.18 5.58
N ALA A 259 -47.49 -16.06 4.98
CA ALA A 259 -48.06 -17.23 5.64
C ALA A 259 -47.18 -18.47 5.45
N TYR A 260 -46.72 -19.03 6.56
CA TYR A 260 -46.21 -20.40 6.65
C TYR A 260 -47.37 -21.34 7.01
N THR A 261 -47.10 -22.65 7.07
CA THR A 261 -48.14 -23.63 7.40
C THR A 261 -48.71 -23.45 8.81
N ASP A 262 -47.88 -22.97 9.74
CA ASP A 262 -48.21 -23.00 11.17
C ASP A 262 -48.33 -21.59 11.77
N PHE A 263 -47.81 -20.56 11.10
CA PHE A 263 -47.78 -19.17 11.57
C PHE A 263 -47.70 -18.20 10.39
N GLU A 264 -47.98 -16.91 10.63
CA GLU A 264 -47.76 -15.84 9.67
C GLU A 264 -46.79 -14.80 10.22
N LEU A 265 -46.01 -14.19 9.32
CA LEU A 265 -45.12 -13.08 9.61
C LEU A 265 -45.63 -11.82 8.93
N GLU A 266 -45.84 -10.76 9.70
CA GLU A 266 -46.22 -9.45 9.16
C GLU A 266 -45.06 -8.46 9.29
N PHE A 267 -44.53 -8.02 8.15
CA PHE A 267 -43.48 -7.00 8.09
C PHE A 267 -44.12 -5.63 7.85
N THR A 268 -43.90 -4.69 8.77
CA THR A 268 -44.32 -3.30 8.57
C THR A 268 -43.12 -2.42 8.25
N PHE A 269 -43.19 -1.80 7.08
CA PHE A 269 -42.21 -0.86 6.56
C PHE A 269 -42.74 0.57 6.71
N LYS A 270 -41.86 1.47 7.14
CA LYS A 270 -42.05 2.92 7.16
C LYS A 270 -41.25 3.55 6.04
N LEU A 271 -41.95 4.17 5.11
CA LEU A 271 -41.40 4.69 3.86
C LEU A 271 -41.18 6.20 3.97
N ARG A 272 -39.93 6.65 3.76
CA ARG A 272 -39.57 8.07 3.68
C ARG A 272 -39.04 8.40 2.27
N LYS A 273 -38.80 9.68 2.01
CA LYS A 273 -38.39 10.17 0.68
C LYS A 273 -37.08 9.53 0.21
N ASP A 274 -36.10 9.39 1.09
CA ASP A 274 -34.73 8.98 0.73
C ASP A 274 -34.36 7.57 1.22
N TRP A 275 -35.14 7.01 2.15
CA TRP A 275 -34.87 5.71 2.76
C TRP A 275 -36.14 5.05 3.26
N TRP A 276 -36.06 3.75 3.54
CA TRP A 276 -37.13 2.94 4.11
C TRP A 276 -36.63 2.26 5.39
N MET A 277 -37.54 1.91 6.28
CA MET A 277 -37.25 1.28 7.57
C MET A 277 -38.24 0.15 7.83
N ILE A 278 -37.78 -0.97 8.36
CA ILE A 278 -38.64 -1.97 9.00
C ILE A 278 -38.90 -1.49 10.42
N GLU A 279 -40.15 -1.17 10.72
CA GLU A 279 -40.58 -0.68 12.04
C GLU A 279 -40.63 -1.86 13.03
N ASN A 280 -41.37 -2.89 12.66
CA ASN A 280 -41.54 -4.11 13.42
C ASN A 280 -41.86 -5.30 12.50
N VAL A 281 -41.70 -6.49 13.09
CA VAL A 281 -42.16 -7.76 12.54
C VAL A 281 -43.09 -8.39 13.57
N LEU A 282 -44.32 -8.70 13.17
CA LEU A 282 -45.31 -9.38 14.00
C LEU A 282 -45.31 -10.86 13.67
N LEU A 283 -45.46 -11.67 14.71
CA LEU A 283 -45.77 -13.08 14.62
C LEU A 283 -47.27 -13.25 14.87
N LEU A 284 -47.96 -13.82 13.89
CA LEU A 284 -49.39 -14.09 13.95
C LEU A 284 -49.63 -15.60 13.98
N GLU A 285 -50.52 -16.05 14.84
CA GLU A 285 -51.04 -17.43 14.84
C GLU A 285 -52.56 -17.34 14.75
N TRP A 286 -53.15 -18.02 13.77
CA TRP A 286 -54.59 -17.97 13.51
C TRP A 286 -55.15 -16.55 13.31
N GLY A 287 -54.33 -15.63 12.81
CA GLY A 287 -54.69 -14.23 12.57
C GLY A 287 -54.61 -13.32 13.80
N GLU A 288 -54.19 -13.82 14.97
CA GLU A 288 -53.97 -13.02 16.18
C GLU A 288 -52.49 -12.72 16.40
N GLU A 289 -52.18 -11.51 16.88
CA GLU A 289 -50.83 -11.15 17.31
C GLU A 289 -50.43 -11.95 18.54
N VAL A 290 -49.38 -12.76 18.39
CA VAL A 290 -48.80 -13.55 19.48
C VAL A 290 -47.39 -13.10 19.83
N GLY A 291 -46.70 -12.37 18.95
CA GLY A 291 -45.36 -11.84 19.20
C GLY A 291 -45.04 -10.63 18.34
N ARG A 292 -44.11 -9.79 18.83
CA ARG A 292 -43.67 -8.56 18.16
C ARG A 292 -42.21 -8.29 18.42
N THR A 293 -41.45 -8.11 17.35
CA THR A 293 -40.05 -7.68 17.43
C THR A 293 -39.88 -6.33 16.74
N GLU A 294 -39.47 -5.33 17.50
CA GLU A 294 -39.10 -4.03 16.95
C GLU A 294 -37.70 -4.10 16.35
N MET A 295 -37.58 -3.73 15.06
CA MET A 295 -36.28 -3.74 14.39
C MET A 295 -35.70 -2.34 14.27
N ARG A 296 -36.51 -1.38 13.79
CA ARG A 296 -36.08 0.00 13.51
C ARG A 296 -34.80 0.06 12.66
N VAL A 297 -34.67 -0.88 11.72
CA VAL A 297 -33.55 -0.96 10.78
C VAL A 297 -33.99 -0.54 9.39
N GLY A 298 -33.09 0.00 8.59
CA GLY A 298 -33.47 0.51 7.27
C GLY A 298 -32.29 0.70 6.36
N ALA A 299 -32.59 0.94 5.09
CA ALA A 299 -31.60 1.24 4.07
C ALA A 299 -32.11 2.39 3.19
N PRO A 300 -31.20 3.08 2.48
CA PRO A 300 -31.59 3.98 1.40
C PRO A 300 -32.46 3.25 0.36
N TRP A 301 -33.23 4.02 -0.41
CA TRP A 301 -33.85 3.45 -1.60
C TRP A 301 -32.80 2.82 -2.51
N ASP A 302 -33.23 1.79 -3.24
CA ASP A 302 -32.40 1.03 -4.17
C ASP A 302 -31.37 0.08 -3.51
N TRP A 303 -31.27 0.10 -2.19
CA TRP A 303 -30.42 -0.81 -1.42
C TRP A 303 -31.25 -1.85 -0.67
N SER A 304 -30.67 -3.02 -0.49
CA SER A 304 -31.22 -4.09 0.34
C SER A 304 -30.61 -4.04 1.75
N TYR A 305 -31.36 -4.43 2.77
CA TYR A 305 -30.83 -4.63 4.11
C TYR A 305 -30.53 -6.12 4.29
N ILE A 306 -29.30 -6.48 4.66
CA ILE A 306 -28.89 -7.87 4.92
C ILE A 306 -28.39 -8.02 6.34
N CYS A 307 -28.80 -9.08 7.02
CA CYS A 307 -28.30 -9.41 8.34
C CYS A 307 -28.03 -10.90 8.52
N SER A 308 -26.93 -11.19 9.22
CA SER A 308 -26.57 -12.54 9.65
C SER A 308 -26.80 -12.78 11.14
N GLU A 309 -27.22 -11.75 11.89
CA GLU A 309 -27.72 -11.93 13.26
C GLU A 309 -29.16 -12.47 13.18
N PRO A 310 -29.49 -13.51 13.96
CA PRO A 310 -30.78 -14.17 13.87
C PRO A 310 -31.90 -13.23 14.33
N LEU A 311 -32.93 -13.08 13.50
CA LEU A 311 -34.17 -12.42 13.92
C LEU A 311 -35.01 -13.42 14.71
N VAL A 312 -35.16 -13.18 16.02
CA VAL A 312 -35.96 -14.01 16.92
C VAL A 312 -37.28 -13.31 17.24
N LEU A 313 -38.38 -13.99 16.98
CA LEU A 313 -39.74 -13.58 17.27
C LEU A 313 -40.28 -14.49 18.35
N VAL A 314 -40.45 -13.98 19.57
CA VAL A 314 -40.94 -14.77 20.70
C VAL A 314 -42.46 -14.68 20.76
N ASN A 315 -43.12 -15.84 20.79
CA ASN A 315 -44.53 -15.96 21.10
C ASN A 315 -44.72 -15.73 22.61
N MET A 316 -45.45 -14.68 22.95
CA MET A 316 -45.67 -14.24 24.33
C MET A 316 -46.68 -15.12 25.09
N ARG A 317 -47.42 -16.00 24.40
CA ARG A 317 -48.43 -16.89 25.01
C ARG A 317 -47.81 -18.15 25.59
N ASP A 318 -46.95 -18.80 24.82
CA ASP A 318 -46.40 -20.13 25.15
C ASP A 318 -44.86 -20.14 25.31
N GLY A 319 -44.19 -19.03 25.00
CA GLY A 319 -42.73 -18.92 25.05
C GLY A 319 -42.01 -19.63 23.91
N SER A 320 -42.73 -20.10 22.88
CA SER A 320 -42.12 -20.57 21.64
C SER A 320 -41.50 -19.40 20.87
N ALA A 321 -40.61 -19.68 19.94
CA ALA A 321 -40.01 -18.62 19.12
C ALA A 321 -39.82 -19.04 17.67
N VAL A 322 -40.06 -18.10 16.74
CA VAL A 322 -39.69 -18.22 15.34
C VAL A 322 -38.38 -17.50 15.11
N THR A 323 -37.39 -18.22 14.59
CA THR A 323 -36.07 -17.68 14.32
C THR A 323 -35.77 -17.72 12.83
N ILE A 324 -35.26 -16.60 12.29
CA ILE A 324 -34.71 -16.49 10.94
C ILE A 324 -33.21 -16.26 11.07
N SER A 325 -32.38 -17.24 10.73
CA SER A 325 -30.93 -17.16 10.95
C SER A 325 -30.26 -16.06 10.13
N GLN A 326 -30.64 -15.90 8.86
CA GLN A 326 -30.18 -14.78 8.04
C GLN A 326 -31.32 -14.27 7.16
N TYR A 327 -31.37 -12.95 6.98
CA TYR A 327 -32.40 -12.31 6.17
C TYR A 327 -31.82 -11.19 5.31
N GLN A 328 -32.36 -11.06 4.09
CA GLN A 328 -32.11 -9.93 3.20
C GLN A 328 -33.45 -9.42 2.67
N ILE A 329 -33.72 -8.13 2.85
CA ILE A 329 -35.05 -7.53 2.62
C ILE A 329 -34.88 -6.24 1.83
N GLN A 330 -35.77 -6.01 0.86
CA GLN A 330 -35.84 -4.75 0.12
C GLN A 330 -37.28 -4.46 -0.32
N PRO A 331 -37.91 -3.38 0.17
CA PRO A 331 -39.14 -2.86 -0.42
C PRO A 331 -38.84 -2.10 -1.72
N PHE A 332 -39.82 -2.08 -2.61
CA PHE A 332 -39.78 -1.37 -3.87
C PHE A 332 -40.73 -0.17 -3.82
N ASN A 333 -40.33 0.91 -4.48
CA ASN A 333 -41.22 2.02 -4.75
C ASN A 333 -41.89 1.77 -6.09
N ASN A 334 -43.21 1.95 -6.16
CA ASN A 334 -44.11 1.52 -7.24
C ASN A 334 -43.92 2.25 -8.60
N GLY A 335 -42.72 2.78 -8.87
CA GLY A 335 -42.31 3.41 -10.12
C GLY A 335 -40.80 3.37 -10.39
N ARG A 336 -40.02 2.61 -9.62
CA ARG A 336 -38.57 2.42 -9.85
C ARG A 336 -38.25 0.94 -9.97
N HIS A 337 -38.17 0.46 -11.21
CA HIS A 337 -37.62 -0.85 -11.52
C HIS A 337 -36.10 -0.80 -11.31
N ILE A 338 -35.57 -1.66 -10.44
CA ILE A 338 -34.14 -1.75 -10.17
C ILE A 338 -33.70 -3.16 -10.53
N GLY A 339 -32.79 -3.23 -11.51
CA GLY A 339 -32.28 -4.49 -12.05
C GLY A 339 -32.71 -4.71 -13.48
N ARG A 340 -32.16 -3.93 -14.42
CA ARG A 340 -31.98 -4.45 -15.78
C ARG A 340 -30.91 -5.53 -15.68
N ASN A 341 -31.31 -6.79 -15.66
CA ASN A 341 -30.38 -7.85 -16.02
C ASN A 341 -29.88 -7.56 -17.45
N ALA A 342 -28.61 -7.84 -17.74
CA ALA A 342 -28.05 -7.78 -19.10
C ALA A 342 -28.78 -8.69 -20.11
N SER A 343 -29.78 -9.45 -19.65
CA SER A 343 -30.64 -10.36 -20.41
C SER A 343 -32.06 -9.82 -20.68
N GLY A 344 -32.40 -8.57 -20.34
CA GLY A 344 -33.68 -7.97 -20.77
C GLY A 344 -34.97 -8.53 -20.15
N ASN A 345 -34.89 -9.46 -19.19
CA ASN A 345 -36.05 -9.91 -18.41
C ASN A 345 -36.20 -9.07 -17.13
N ASP A 346 -37.43 -8.64 -16.84
CA ASP A 346 -37.86 -7.88 -15.64
C ASP A 346 -37.79 -8.72 -14.35
N THR A 347 -36.66 -9.36 -14.09
CA THR A 347 -36.45 -10.07 -12.82
C THR A 347 -36.03 -9.07 -11.76
N ARG A 348 -36.89 -8.88 -10.75
CA ARG A 348 -36.57 -8.07 -9.57
C ARG A 348 -35.40 -8.72 -8.83
N CYS A 349 -34.31 -7.99 -8.67
CA CYS A 349 -33.13 -8.43 -7.95
C CYS A 349 -32.84 -7.51 -6.78
N PHE A 350 -32.14 -8.01 -5.77
CA PHE A 350 -31.62 -7.17 -4.71
C PHE A 350 -30.64 -6.14 -5.28
N GLY A 351 -30.80 -4.90 -4.86
CA GLY A 351 -29.78 -3.87 -5.05
C GLY A 351 -28.59 -4.06 -4.11
N PRO A 352 -27.65 -3.09 -4.08
CA PRO A 352 -26.52 -3.12 -3.17
C PRO A 352 -26.94 -3.34 -1.73
N ALA A 353 -26.17 -4.11 -0.95
CA ALA A 353 -26.56 -4.52 0.39
C ALA A 353 -25.96 -3.62 1.48
N VAL A 354 -26.80 -3.17 2.42
CA VAL A 354 -26.43 -2.59 3.71
C VAL A 354 -26.41 -3.72 4.73
N ASN A 355 -25.23 -4.03 5.27
CA ASN A 355 -25.10 -5.04 6.32
C ASN A 355 -25.67 -4.52 7.65
N CYS A 356 -26.23 -5.41 8.46
CA CYS A 356 -26.53 -5.14 9.85
C CYS A 356 -25.26 -5.02 10.69
N GLY A 357 -25.34 -4.22 11.74
CA GLY A 357 -24.23 -3.93 12.64
C GLY A 357 -23.36 -2.77 12.16
N PRO A 358 -23.04 -1.80 13.03
CA PRO A 358 -22.00 -0.84 12.72
C PRO A 358 -20.64 -1.56 12.67
N TYR A 359 -19.75 -1.13 11.77
CA TYR A 359 -18.35 -1.61 11.74
C TYR A 359 -17.65 -1.50 13.11
N PHE A 360 -18.08 -0.53 13.93
CA PHE A 360 -17.64 -0.34 15.30
C PHE A 360 -18.85 -0.35 16.23
N ASN A 361 -18.90 -1.33 17.14
CA ASN A 361 -19.83 -1.29 18.27
C ASN A 361 -19.46 -0.10 19.19
N ALA A 362 -20.43 0.49 19.88
CA ALA A 362 -20.22 1.55 20.87
C ALA A 362 -19.11 1.20 21.88
N HIS A 363 -19.02 -0.07 22.27
CA HIS A 363 -17.99 -0.60 23.17
C HIS A 363 -16.58 -0.52 22.56
N ILE A 364 -16.46 -0.90 21.28
CA ILE A 364 -15.19 -0.83 20.53
C ILE A 364 -14.80 0.63 20.33
N LEU A 365 -15.76 1.50 19.99
CA LEU A 365 -15.52 2.92 19.78
C LEU A 365 -15.05 3.61 21.08
N ALA A 366 -15.66 3.28 22.21
CA ALA A 366 -15.24 3.76 23.53
C ALA A 366 -13.82 3.29 23.88
N GLY A 367 -13.51 2.01 23.64
CA GLY A 367 -12.16 1.48 23.84
C GLY A 367 -11.12 2.17 22.97
N LEU A 368 -11.42 2.36 21.68
CA LEU A 368 -10.52 3.04 20.75
C LEU A 368 -10.28 4.49 21.16
N MET A 369 -11.32 5.20 21.59
CA MET A 369 -11.21 6.56 22.14
C MET A 369 -10.25 6.60 23.34
N VAL A 370 -10.39 5.71 24.31
CA VAL A 370 -9.51 5.66 25.49
C VAL A 370 -8.06 5.37 25.09
N THR A 371 -7.82 4.36 24.26
CA THR A 371 -6.46 4.04 23.78
C THR A 371 -5.82 5.20 23.03
N PHE A 372 -6.59 5.94 22.23
CA PHE A 372 -6.11 7.12 21.53
C PHE A 372 -5.67 8.22 22.51
N PHE A 373 -6.42 8.48 23.58
CA PHE A 373 -6.00 9.42 24.63
C PHE A 373 -4.70 8.97 25.32
N CYS A 374 -4.59 7.70 25.69
CA CYS A 374 -3.37 7.16 26.31
C CYS A 374 -2.14 7.31 25.39
N ILE A 375 -2.29 7.03 24.08
CA ILE A 375 -1.23 7.22 23.09
C ILE A 375 -0.84 8.69 22.97
N GLY A 376 -1.81 9.61 23.01
CA GLY A 376 -1.55 11.05 23.01
C GLY A 376 -0.68 11.49 24.19
N ILE A 377 -1.03 11.04 25.41
CA ILE A 377 -0.26 11.36 26.63
C ILE A 377 1.15 10.75 26.57
N LEU A 378 1.26 9.50 26.12
CA LEU A 378 2.56 8.81 25.99
C LEU A 378 3.45 9.51 24.96
N THR A 379 2.90 9.89 23.81
CA THR A 379 3.64 10.61 22.76
C THR A 379 4.14 11.96 23.27
N TYR A 380 3.31 12.68 24.03
CA TYR A 380 3.73 13.92 24.69
C TYR A 380 4.91 13.68 25.64
N GLY A 381 4.82 12.67 26.51
CA GLY A 381 5.91 12.30 27.43
C GLY A 381 7.21 11.95 26.73
N VAL A 382 7.15 11.14 25.67
CA VAL A 382 8.32 10.79 24.84
C VAL A 382 8.93 12.03 24.19
N THR A 383 8.10 12.93 23.66
CA THR A 383 8.58 14.17 23.03
C THR A 383 9.25 15.09 24.05
N THR A 384 8.72 15.18 25.27
CA THR A 384 9.34 15.95 26.35
C THR A 384 10.68 15.35 26.78
N MET A 385 10.77 14.01 26.92
CA MET A 385 12.05 13.34 27.23
C MET A 385 13.09 13.53 26.12
N TYR A 386 12.68 13.50 24.86
CA TYR A 386 13.57 13.74 23.73
C TYR A 386 14.12 15.19 23.72
N ASN A 387 13.40 16.13 24.30
CA ASN A 387 13.80 17.52 24.42
C ASN A 387 14.55 17.85 25.73
N CYS A 388 14.94 16.83 26.51
CA CYS A 388 15.83 17.03 27.65
C CYS A 388 17.25 17.30 27.14
N HIS A 389 17.58 18.58 26.96
CA HIS A 389 18.94 19.02 26.69
C HIS A 389 19.79 18.87 27.96
N SER A 390 20.85 18.07 27.92
CA SER A 390 21.84 18.04 29.02
C SER A 390 22.61 19.36 29.02
N ASN A 391 22.70 20.01 30.17
CA ASN A 391 23.48 21.25 30.29
C ASN A 391 24.97 20.88 30.38
N ASP A 392 25.69 21.01 29.27
CA ASP A 392 27.09 20.59 29.08
C ASP A 392 28.11 21.52 29.79
N ARG A 393 27.66 22.26 30.81
CA ARG A 393 28.46 23.30 31.47
C ARG A 393 29.53 22.74 32.42
N TYR A 394 29.45 21.46 32.79
CA TYR A 394 30.30 20.87 33.83
C TYR A 394 31.27 19.78 33.32
N ASP A 395 31.21 19.38 32.05
CA ASP A 395 32.06 18.31 31.49
C ASP A 395 33.03 18.78 30.37
N ASP A 396 33.03 20.06 30.01
CA ASP A 396 33.95 20.59 29.00
C ASP A 396 35.33 20.93 29.61
N GLN A 397 36.31 20.03 29.42
CA GLN A 397 37.73 20.27 29.76
C GLN A 397 38.36 21.45 29.00
N HIS A 398 37.66 22.05 28.03
CA HIS A 398 38.11 23.23 27.28
C HIS A 398 37.26 24.49 27.58
N GLY A 399 36.30 24.40 28.51
CA GLY A 399 35.55 25.54 29.00
C GLY A 399 36.42 26.53 29.78
N LYS A 400 36.29 27.83 29.48
CA LYS A 400 37.04 28.90 30.17
C LYS A 400 36.87 28.78 31.70
N PRO A 401 37.96 28.73 32.49
CA PRO A 401 37.86 28.66 33.93
C PRO A 401 37.21 29.92 34.50
N LEU A 402 36.37 29.74 35.53
CA LEU A 402 35.74 30.84 36.28
C LEU A 402 36.83 31.66 36.97
N VAL A 403 37.04 32.90 36.52
CA VAL A 403 37.80 33.91 37.26
C VAL A 403 36.88 34.45 38.34
N ILE A 404 37.06 33.97 39.58
CA ILE A 404 36.48 34.63 40.76
C ILE A 404 37.30 35.89 40.98
N ALA A 405 36.77 37.05 40.58
CA ALA A 405 37.33 38.32 41.01
C ALA A 405 37.04 38.46 42.51
N ALA A 406 38.05 38.21 43.35
CA ALA A 406 38.01 38.62 44.74
C ALA A 406 38.14 40.15 44.76
N GLU A 407 37.01 40.82 44.95
CA GLU A 407 36.97 42.25 45.23
C GLU A 407 37.50 42.45 46.67
N ALA A 408 38.79 42.76 46.78
CA ALA A 408 39.38 43.22 48.03
C ALA A 408 38.87 44.65 48.30
N GLY A 409 37.78 44.75 49.06
CA GLY A 409 37.37 46.00 49.68
C GLY A 409 38.39 46.43 50.72
N GLY A 410 38.89 47.67 50.57
CA GLY A 410 39.71 48.36 51.57
C GLY A 410 38.89 48.95 52.71
#